data_AF-A0A962SP39-F1
#
_entry.id   AF-A0A962SP39-F1
#
_cell.length_a   1.000
_cell.length_b   1.000
_cell.length_c   1.000
_cell.angle_alpha   90.00
_cell.angle_beta   90.00
_cell.angle_gamma   90.00
#
_symmetry.space_group_name_H-M   'P 1'
#
loop_
_entity.id
_entity.type
_entity.pdbx_description
1 polymer ?
#
loop_
_entity_poly.entity_id
_entity_poly.type
_entity_poly.pdbx_seq_one_letter_code
_entity_poly.pdbx_strand_id
1 'polypeptide(L)'
;EPIPAGYHNGSGSVAGDTDLVASNIQSGVEIFGVIGSNSWKPDCSSGTLNGTRWCDNGDGSVTDLTTGLIWMKNASWGLRYPFWGNSLSVTNAHDRAAVVKNGTPPTLTDGSGEGYWRLPTLSELTHLANGVEQVRSDTPRAFSGVQADSYWSSTTLSSPAAHMAWYVDLDSGAVNSGYKANYNYVWPVRSAR
;
A
#
# COMPACT_ATOMS: atom_id res chain seq x y z
N GLU A 1 21.99 -25.66 9.57
CA GLU A 1 23.06 -25.78 8.56
C GLU A 1 24.41 -25.93 9.25
N PRO A 2 25.19 -26.99 8.96
CA PRO A 2 26.53 -27.17 9.49
C PRO A 2 27.52 -26.18 8.84
N ILE A 3 28.41 -25.59 9.63
CA ILE A 3 29.40 -24.64 9.12
C ILE A 3 30.54 -25.43 8.43
N PRO A 4 30.95 -25.06 7.18
CA PRO A 4 32.04 -25.73 6.48
C PRO A 4 33.34 -25.80 7.30
N ALA A 5 34.01 -26.96 7.24
CA ALA A 5 35.27 -27.20 7.95
C ALA A 5 36.38 -26.26 7.44
N GLY A 6 37.09 -25.61 8.37
CA GLY A 6 38.09 -24.57 8.10
C GLY A 6 37.77 -23.21 8.72
N TYR A 7 36.49 -22.90 8.91
CA TYR A 7 36.00 -21.75 9.71
C TYR A 7 35.54 -22.17 11.13
N HIS A 8 35.48 -23.48 11.37
CA HIS A 8 35.06 -24.12 12.62
C HIS A 8 35.72 -25.51 12.72
N ASN A 9 35.86 -26.08 13.93
CA ASN A 9 36.42 -27.43 14.18
C ASN A 9 35.44 -28.59 13.86
N GLY A 10 34.43 -28.38 13.01
CA GLY A 10 33.43 -29.39 12.64
C GLY A 10 32.27 -29.66 13.63
N SER A 11 32.26 -29.06 14.83
CA SER A 11 31.15 -29.22 15.81
C SER A 11 30.16 -28.04 15.92
N GLY A 12 30.10 -27.16 14.91
CA GLY A 12 29.47 -25.84 15.03
C GLY A 12 28.10 -25.83 14.39
N SER A 13 27.08 -25.45 15.15
CA SER A 13 25.73 -25.24 14.66
C SER A 13 25.28 -23.80 14.94
N VAL A 14 24.52 -23.24 14.01
CA VAL A 14 23.73 -22.03 14.24
C VAL A 14 22.35 -22.49 14.69
N ALA A 15 21.91 -22.03 15.86
CA ALA A 15 20.54 -22.28 16.31
C ALA A 15 19.56 -21.60 15.34
N GLY A 16 18.53 -22.33 14.91
CA GLY A 16 17.38 -21.70 14.26
C GLY A 16 16.62 -20.84 15.27
N ASP A 17 15.89 -19.84 14.78
CA ASP A 17 15.01 -19.03 15.62
C ASP A 17 13.78 -19.87 16.00
N THR A 18 13.64 -20.23 17.27
CA THR A 18 12.51 -21.04 17.75
C THR A 18 11.17 -20.31 17.65
N ASP A 19 11.20 -18.99 17.52
CA ASP A 19 10.02 -18.16 17.35
C ASP A 19 9.62 -18.03 15.86
N LEU A 20 10.36 -18.69 14.95
CA LEU A 20 10.00 -18.80 13.54
C LEU A 20 8.86 -19.81 13.34
N VAL A 21 7.64 -19.37 13.65
CA VAL A 21 6.44 -20.20 13.57
C VAL A 21 5.85 -20.16 12.16
N ALA A 22 5.64 -21.33 11.54
CA ALA A 22 5.06 -21.46 10.20
C ALA A 22 3.70 -20.75 10.05
N SER A 23 2.89 -20.70 11.11
CA SER A 23 1.59 -20.00 11.13
C SER A 23 1.71 -18.48 11.02
N ASN A 24 2.89 -17.93 11.22
CA ASN A 24 3.16 -16.50 11.07
C ASN A 24 3.78 -16.17 9.69
N ILE A 25 4.14 -17.19 8.91
CA ILE A 25 4.75 -17.05 7.59
C ILE A 25 3.69 -17.34 6.53
N GLN A 26 3.68 -16.53 5.46
CA GLN A 26 2.71 -16.67 4.38
C GLN A 26 2.76 -18.06 3.74
N SER A 27 1.59 -18.67 3.52
CA SER A 27 1.49 -20.02 2.95
C SER A 27 2.31 -20.13 1.67
N GLY A 28 3.25 -21.09 1.66
CA GLY A 28 4.13 -21.35 0.51
C GLY A 28 5.39 -20.48 0.43
N VAL A 29 5.57 -19.51 1.33
CA VAL A 29 6.83 -18.76 1.48
C VAL A 29 7.75 -19.56 2.41
N GLU A 30 8.96 -19.85 1.94
CA GLU A 30 9.99 -20.49 2.75
C GLU A 30 10.94 -19.43 3.34
N ILE A 31 11.07 -19.42 4.66
CA ILE A 31 12.05 -18.61 5.39
C ILE A 31 12.89 -19.57 6.22
N PHE A 32 14.20 -19.63 5.93
CA PHE A 32 15.16 -20.49 6.64
C PHE A 32 14.73 -21.97 6.78
N GLY A 33 14.10 -22.54 5.75
CA GLY A 33 13.62 -23.94 5.77
C GLY A 33 12.25 -24.15 6.42
N VAL A 34 11.62 -23.09 6.95
CA VAL A 34 10.25 -23.12 7.45
C VAL A 34 9.32 -22.62 6.36
N ILE A 35 8.52 -23.53 5.80
CA ILE A 35 7.46 -23.18 4.86
C ILE A 35 6.27 -22.64 5.65
N GLY A 36 5.81 -21.45 5.30
CA GLY A 36 4.65 -20.85 5.92
C GLY A 36 3.38 -21.63 5.69
N SER A 37 2.49 -21.57 6.68
CA SER A 37 1.16 -22.18 6.68
C SER A 37 0.05 -21.15 6.92
N ASN A 38 0.38 -19.86 6.99
CA ASN A 38 -0.62 -18.82 7.17
C ASN A 38 -1.43 -18.70 5.86
N SER A 39 -2.72 -18.98 5.93
CA SER A 39 -3.63 -18.83 4.79
C SER A 39 -4.52 -17.60 4.99
N TRP A 40 -4.01 -16.58 5.68
CA TRP A 40 -4.80 -15.39 5.97
C TRP A 40 -5.32 -14.82 4.65
N LYS A 41 -6.64 -14.77 4.55
CA LYS A 41 -7.35 -14.09 3.49
C LYS A 41 -8.07 -12.93 4.15
N PRO A 42 -8.03 -11.73 3.55
CA PRO A 42 -8.90 -10.67 3.99
C PRO A 42 -10.34 -11.17 3.90
N ASP A 43 -11.11 -10.99 4.96
CA ASP A 43 -12.57 -11.18 4.95
C ASP A 43 -13.26 -9.86 5.29
N CYS A 44 -14.58 -9.83 5.10
CA CYS A 44 -15.42 -8.69 5.46
C CYS A 44 -16.40 -9.05 6.57
N SER A 45 -15.93 -9.79 7.59
CA SER A 45 -16.78 -10.27 8.69
C SER A 45 -17.25 -9.15 9.62
N SER A 46 -16.43 -8.13 9.83
CA SER A 46 -16.72 -6.99 10.70
C SER A 46 -17.06 -5.69 9.95
N GLY A 47 -17.01 -5.71 8.62
CA GLY A 47 -17.21 -4.54 7.76
C GLY A 47 -18.50 -4.60 6.94
N THR A 48 -18.65 -3.63 6.04
CA THR A 48 -19.74 -3.60 5.05
C THR A 48 -19.16 -3.88 3.66
N LEU A 49 -19.63 -4.94 3.02
CA LEU A 49 -19.19 -5.31 1.67
C LEU A 49 -19.88 -4.45 0.60
N ASN A 50 -19.12 -3.84 -0.28
CA ASN A 50 -19.59 -3.16 -1.49
C ASN A 50 -19.14 -3.96 -2.72
N GLY A 51 -20.10 -4.62 -3.39
CA GLY A 51 -19.82 -5.57 -4.46
C GLY A 51 -19.29 -6.89 -3.89
N THR A 52 -18.18 -7.37 -4.43
CA THR A 52 -17.50 -8.61 -4.03
C THR A 52 -16.06 -8.37 -3.58
N ARG A 53 -15.55 -7.16 -3.79
CA ARG A 53 -14.13 -6.82 -3.58
C ARG A 53 -13.87 -5.87 -2.42
N TRP A 54 -14.77 -4.91 -2.18
CA TRP A 54 -14.46 -3.78 -1.29
C TRP A 54 -15.12 -3.93 0.06
N CYS A 55 -14.32 -4.17 1.09
CA CYS A 55 -14.81 -4.19 2.46
C CYS A 55 -14.57 -2.83 3.14
N ASP A 56 -15.65 -2.11 3.42
CA ASP A 56 -15.60 -0.93 4.28
C ASP A 56 -15.47 -1.38 5.74
N ASN A 57 -14.31 -1.14 6.35
CA ASN A 57 -14.01 -1.62 7.70
C ASN A 57 -14.75 -0.82 8.80
N GLY A 58 -15.43 0.28 8.44
CA GLY A 58 -16.12 1.15 9.40
C GLY A 58 -15.17 2.01 10.25
N ASP A 59 -13.86 1.88 10.05
CA ASP A 59 -12.81 2.54 10.81
C ASP A 59 -12.10 3.66 10.02
N GLY A 60 -12.65 4.07 8.87
CA GLY A 60 -12.02 5.03 7.97
C GLY A 60 -11.07 4.43 6.93
N SER A 61 -10.98 3.10 6.87
CA SER A 61 -10.25 2.36 5.84
C SER A 61 -11.17 1.39 5.06
N VAL A 62 -10.71 0.98 3.87
CA VAL A 62 -11.37 0.00 3.01
C VAL A 62 -10.36 -1.07 2.64
N THR A 63 -10.69 -2.34 2.88
CA THR A 63 -9.88 -3.48 2.47
C THR A 63 -10.26 -3.93 1.07
N ASP A 64 -9.26 -4.06 0.21
CA ASP A 64 -9.36 -4.74 -1.07
C ASP A 64 -9.20 -6.25 -0.86
N LEU A 65 -10.29 -7.01 -0.92
CA LEU A 65 -10.29 -8.44 -0.63
C LEU A 65 -9.52 -9.28 -1.66
N THR A 66 -9.25 -8.75 -2.86
CA THR A 66 -8.48 -9.47 -3.89
C THR A 66 -6.97 -9.34 -3.69
N THR A 67 -6.50 -8.20 -3.15
CA THR A 67 -5.07 -7.92 -2.97
C THR A 67 -4.61 -7.96 -1.51
N GLY A 68 -5.54 -7.83 -0.56
CA GLY A 68 -5.25 -7.64 0.86
C GLY A 68 -4.68 -6.26 1.21
N LEU A 69 -4.70 -5.32 0.26
CA LEU A 69 -4.33 -3.94 0.52
C LEU A 69 -5.44 -3.22 1.27
N ILE A 70 -5.04 -2.33 2.17
CA ILE A 70 -5.95 -1.48 2.93
C ILE A 70 -5.73 -0.06 2.46
N TRP A 71 -6.81 0.54 1.97
CA TRP A 71 -6.85 1.86 1.37
C TRP A 71 -7.55 2.84 2.29
N MET A 72 -7.11 4.09 2.25
CA MET A 72 -7.79 5.13 3.00
C MET A 72 -9.16 5.41 2.38
N LYS A 73 -10.24 5.43 3.18
CA LYS A 73 -11.61 5.53 2.65
C LYS A 73 -11.89 6.87 1.93
N ASN A 74 -11.34 7.97 2.44
CA ASN A 74 -11.45 9.27 1.80
C ASN A 74 -10.23 9.52 0.90
N ALA A 75 -10.41 9.35 -0.41
CA ALA A 75 -9.36 9.50 -1.41
C ALA A 75 -8.82 10.94 -1.51
N SER A 76 -9.63 11.94 -1.17
CA SER A 76 -9.22 13.35 -1.20
C SER A 76 -8.47 13.82 0.04
N TRP A 77 -8.39 13.02 1.12
CA TRP A 77 -7.78 13.44 2.38
C TRP A 77 -6.32 13.87 2.23
N GLY A 78 -5.57 13.16 1.38
CA GLY A 78 -4.16 13.45 1.16
C GLY A 78 -3.92 14.77 0.46
N LEU A 79 -4.96 15.41 -0.13
CA LEU A 79 -4.85 16.61 -0.96
C LEU A 79 -3.81 16.42 -2.08
N ARG A 80 -3.40 17.52 -2.72
CA ARG A 80 -2.43 17.51 -3.81
C ARG A 80 -1.06 17.96 -3.34
N TYR A 81 -0.03 17.17 -3.64
CA TYR A 81 1.37 17.45 -3.27
C TYR A 81 2.32 17.15 -4.43
N PRO A 82 3.50 17.78 -4.48
CA PRO A 82 4.54 17.39 -5.43
C PRO A 82 5.09 16.01 -5.07
N PHE A 83 5.53 15.26 -6.07
CA PHE A 83 6.05 13.90 -5.87
C PHE A 83 7.26 13.90 -4.93
N TRP A 84 8.20 14.84 -5.15
CA TRP A 84 9.29 15.14 -4.23
C TRP A 84 9.19 16.59 -3.77
N GLY A 85 9.57 16.83 -2.52
CA GLY A 85 9.61 18.17 -1.96
C GLY A 85 10.71 18.94 -2.69
N ASN A 86 10.44 20.20 -3.04
CA ASN A 86 11.54 21.11 -3.34
C ASN A 86 12.17 21.54 -2.01
N SER A 87 13.38 22.12 -2.04
CA SER A 87 14.10 22.57 -0.84
C SER A 87 13.32 23.59 0.02
N LEU A 88 12.18 24.11 -0.43
CA LEU A 88 11.36 25.12 0.25
C LEU A 88 10.03 24.56 0.79
N SER A 89 9.64 23.33 0.44
CA SER A 89 8.42 22.66 0.91
C SER A 89 8.78 21.30 1.50
N VAL A 90 8.81 21.25 2.83
CA VAL A 90 9.20 20.06 3.62
C VAL A 90 8.26 18.86 3.48
N THR A 91 7.07 19.02 2.87
CA THR A 91 6.12 17.91 2.70
C THR A 91 5.94 17.57 1.24
N ASN A 92 6.28 16.33 0.89
CA ASN A 92 6.04 15.74 -0.42
C ASN A 92 4.93 14.67 -0.37
N ALA A 93 4.56 14.12 -1.53
CA ALA A 93 3.51 13.11 -1.63
C ALA A 93 3.76 11.86 -0.77
N HIS A 94 5.02 11.43 -0.65
CA HIS A 94 5.40 10.31 0.21
C HIS A 94 5.28 10.67 1.69
N ASP A 95 5.81 11.82 2.11
CA ASP A 95 5.71 12.28 3.50
C ASP A 95 4.24 12.46 3.92
N ARG A 96 3.42 12.99 3.00
CA ARG A 96 1.98 13.18 3.23
C ARG A 96 1.24 11.86 3.43
N ALA A 97 1.64 10.79 2.74
CA ALA A 97 1.08 9.47 2.99
C ALA A 97 1.60 8.88 4.31
N ALA A 98 2.88 9.09 4.63
CA ALA A 98 3.53 8.52 5.82
C ALA A 98 3.02 9.08 7.15
N VAL A 99 2.46 10.31 7.17
CA VAL A 99 1.87 10.89 8.39
C VAL A 99 0.52 10.28 8.77
N VAL A 100 -0.11 9.49 7.90
CA VAL A 100 -1.39 8.83 8.22
C VAL A 100 -1.14 7.80 9.31
N LYS A 101 -2.02 7.82 10.32
CA LYS A 101 -2.03 6.88 11.44
C LYS A 101 -3.39 6.93 12.12
N ASN A 102 -3.65 5.98 13.01
CA ASN A 102 -4.83 6.00 13.88
C ASN A 102 -5.00 7.36 14.57
N GLY A 103 -6.18 7.95 14.43
CA GLY A 103 -6.53 9.29 14.90
C GLY A 103 -6.09 10.43 13.97
N THR A 104 -5.42 10.15 12.85
CA THR A 104 -5.01 11.14 11.83
C THR A 104 -5.36 10.64 10.42
N PRO A 105 -6.50 11.07 9.85
CA PRO A 105 -7.49 11.99 10.42
C PRO A 105 -8.24 11.36 11.60
N PRO A 106 -8.99 12.17 12.39
CA PRO A 106 -9.81 11.66 13.49
C PRO A 106 -10.83 10.58 13.09
N THR A 107 -11.19 10.52 11.80
CA THR A 107 -12.08 9.50 11.24
C THR A 107 -11.40 8.16 10.98
N LEU A 108 -10.07 8.08 11.08
CA LEU A 108 -9.29 6.85 10.94
C LEU A 108 -9.05 6.24 12.32
N THR A 109 -9.60 5.06 12.58
CA THR A 109 -9.59 4.35 13.88
C THR A 109 -9.09 2.90 13.73
N ASP A 110 -8.22 2.67 12.75
CA ASP A 110 -7.77 1.34 12.31
C ASP A 110 -6.56 0.78 13.11
N GLY A 111 -6.14 1.48 14.17
CA GLY A 111 -4.97 1.09 14.98
C GLY A 111 -3.62 1.19 14.26
N SER A 112 -3.55 1.82 13.08
CA SER A 112 -2.29 2.02 12.36
C SER A 112 -1.35 2.99 13.07
N GLY A 113 -0.04 2.72 12.97
CA GLY A 113 1.03 3.62 13.41
C GLY A 113 1.49 4.56 12.29
N GLU A 114 2.29 5.56 12.66
CA GLU A 114 2.96 6.43 11.68
C GLU A 114 3.91 5.61 10.80
N GLY A 115 3.98 5.95 9.50
CA GLY A 115 4.80 5.25 8.53
C GLY A 115 4.23 3.92 8.01
N TYR A 116 3.05 3.50 8.48
CA TYR A 116 2.39 2.29 7.95
C TYR A 116 1.79 2.52 6.57
N TRP A 117 1.31 3.74 6.37
CA TRP A 117 0.70 4.18 5.13
C TRP A 117 1.75 4.73 4.19
N ARG A 118 1.59 4.42 2.91
CA ARG A 118 2.48 4.87 1.83
C ARG A 118 1.68 5.25 0.61
N LEU A 119 2.36 5.89 -0.32
CA LEU A 119 1.84 6.09 -1.67
C LEU A 119 1.78 4.72 -2.40
N PRO A 120 0.72 4.43 -3.17
CA PRO A 120 0.58 3.16 -3.88
C PRO A 120 1.62 3.04 -4.98
N THR A 121 2.06 1.84 -5.30
CA THR A 121 2.82 1.60 -6.53
C THR A 121 1.92 1.76 -7.76
N LEU A 122 2.52 1.93 -8.94
CA LEU A 122 1.74 2.03 -10.17
C LEU A 122 0.85 0.81 -10.39
N SER A 123 1.36 -0.39 -10.09
CA SER A 123 0.58 -1.63 -10.25
C SER A 123 -0.65 -1.65 -9.34
N GLU A 124 -0.50 -1.25 -8.07
CA GLU A 124 -1.60 -1.21 -7.11
C GLU A 124 -2.66 -0.18 -7.52
N LEU A 125 -2.24 1.03 -7.88
CA LEU A 125 -3.16 2.10 -8.28
C LEU A 125 -3.88 1.78 -9.60
N THR A 126 -3.18 1.16 -10.55
CA THR A 126 -3.79 0.69 -11.81
C THR A 126 -4.80 -0.43 -11.54
N HIS A 127 -4.49 -1.36 -10.63
CA HIS A 127 -5.40 -2.44 -10.26
C HIS A 127 -6.67 -1.93 -9.55
N LEU A 128 -6.55 -0.84 -8.77
CA LEU A 128 -7.69 -0.14 -8.19
C LEU A 128 -8.56 0.53 -9.28
N ALA A 129 -7.95 1.24 -10.22
CA ALA A 129 -8.65 2.08 -11.20
C ALA A 129 -9.21 1.33 -12.43
N ASN A 130 -8.65 0.17 -12.77
CA ASN A 130 -8.99 -0.59 -13.99
C ASN A 130 -9.26 -2.08 -13.74
N GLY A 131 -9.20 -2.54 -12.49
CA GLY A 131 -9.51 -3.92 -12.12
C GLY A 131 -11.01 -4.21 -12.11
N VAL A 132 -11.36 -5.45 -11.74
CA VAL A 132 -12.76 -5.83 -11.45
C VAL A 132 -13.29 -4.94 -10.32
N GLU A 133 -14.54 -4.49 -10.45
CA GLU A 133 -15.13 -3.52 -9.53
C GLU A 133 -14.26 -2.26 -9.39
N GLN A 134 -13.74 -1.76 -10.51
CA GLN A 134 -12.93 -0.55 -10.56
C GLN A 134 -13.52 0.61 -9.76
N VAL A 135 -12.61 1.43 -9.24
CA VAL A 135 -12.91 2.65 -8.49
C VAL A 135 -12.50 3.85 -9.33
N ARG A 136 -13.48 4.66 -9.68
CA ARG A 136 -13.33 5.92 -10.41
C ARG A 136 -14.19 7.01 -9.76
N SER A 137 -14.05 8.25 -10.21
CA SER A 137 -14.82 9.39 -9.69
C SER A 137 -16.34 9.18 -9.78
N ASP A 138 -16.80 8.59 -10.89
CA ASP A 138 -18.22 8.28 -11.17
C ASP A 138 -18.73 7.02 -10.46
N THR A 139 -17.81 6.14 -10.06
CA THR A 139 -18.09 4.82 -9.48
C THR A 139 -17.17 4.56 -8.29
N PRO A 140 -17.33 5.30 -7.17
CA PRO A 140 -16.37 5.29 -6.06
C PRO A 140 -16.45 4.04 -5.17
N ARG A 141 -17.43 3.13 -5.36
CA ARG A 141 -17.61 1.90 -4.55
C ARG A 141 -17.74 2.23 -3.05
N ALA A 142 -16.93 1.59 -2.20
CA ALA A 142 -16.87 1.84 -0.77
C ALA A 142 -16.11 3.13 -0.40
N PHE A 143 -15.50 3.81 -1.38
CA PHE A 143 -14.69 5.00 -1.16
C PHE A 143 -15.51 6.28 -1.21
N SER A 144 -14.92 7.34 -0.68
CA SER A 144 -15.47 8.69 -0.67
C SER A 144 -14.41 9.68 -1.15
N GLY A 145 -14.85 10.85 -1.61
CA GLY A 145 -13.93 11.91 -2.03
C GLY A 145 -13.05 11.55 -3.23
N VAL A 146 -13.39 10.52 -4.02
CA VAL A 146 -12.67 10.19 -5.26
C VAL A 146 -12.85 11.34 -6.25
N GLN A 147 -11.75 11.98 -6.61
CA GLN A 147 -11.74 13.14 -7.51
C GLN A 147 -11.54 12.69 -8.96
N ALA A 148 -12.20 13.35 -9.90
CA ALA A 148 -11.94 13.24 -11.34
C ALA A 148 -10.63 13.97 -11.70
N ASP A 149 -9.50 13.48 -11.18
CA ASP A 149 -8.18 14.10 -11.32
C ASP A 149 -7.08 13.02 -11.19
N SER A 150 -5.83 13.45 -11.29
CA SER A 150 -4.63 12.62 -11.23
C SER A 150 -4.24 12.26 -9.79
N TYR A 151 -3.90 11.00 -9.58
CA TYR A 151 -3.41 10.44 -8.31
C TYR A 151 -2.00 9.89 -8.48
N TRP A 152 -1.07 10.32 -7.65
CA TRP A 152 0.31 9.84 -7.73
C TRP A 152 0.42 8.35 -7.37
N SER A 153 1.22 7.63 -8.15
CA SER A 153 1.86 6.40 -7.67
C SER A 153 3.23 6.75 -7.08
N SER A 154 3.87 5.81 -6.37
CA SER A 154 5.26 5.88 -5.89
C SER A 154 6.30 5.50 -6.95
N THR A 155 5.87 5.19 -8.18
CA THR A 155 6.73 4.67 -9.23
C THR A 155 7.31 5.81 -10.07
N THR A 156 8.63 5.91 -10.10
CA THR A 156 9.40 6.88 -10.91
C THR A 156 9.69 6.32 -12.30
N LEU A 157 9.76 7.17 -13.33
CA LEU A 157 10.20 6.75 -14.67
C LEU A 157 11.71 6.47 -14.68
N SER A 158 12.14 5.50 -15.49
CA SER A 158 13.57 5.23 -15.67
C SER A 158 14.29 6.36 -16.43
N SER A 159 15.61 6.40 -16.31
CA SER A 159 16.47 7.31 -17.09
C SER A 159 16.18 7.17 -18.60
N PRO A 160 16.10 8.27 -19.38
CA PRO A 160 16.47 9.65 -19.03
C PRO A 160 15.36 10.49 -18.37
N ALA A 161 14.17 9.94 -18.17
CA ALA A 161 12.99 10.66 -17.67
C ALA A 161 12.81 10.60 -16.14
N ALA A 162 13.89 10.39 -15.37
CA ALA A 162 13.82 10.19 -13.90
C ALA A 162 13.27 11.38 -13.09
N HIS A 163 13.14 12.53 -13.73
CA HIS A 163 12.49 13.74 -13.21
C HIS A 163 10.94 13.70 -13.31
N MET A 164 10.39 12.60 -13.85
CA MET A 164 8.96 12.33 -13.96
C MET A 164 8.56 11.12 -13.11
N ALA A 165 7.27 11.05 -12.76
CA ALA A 165 6.66 9.94 -12.05
C ALA A 165 5.33 9.54 -12.68
N TRP A 166 4.89 8.31 -12.39
CA TRP A 166 3.61 7.79 -12.87
C TRP A 166 2.45 8.21 -11.97
N TYR A 167 1.33 8.53 -12.59
CA TYR A 167 0.05 8.77 -11.94
C TYR A 167 -1.08 8.08 -12.71
N VAL A 168 -2.23 7.92 -12.04
CA VAL A 168 -3.45 7.43 -12.68
C VAL A 168 -4.52 8.51 -12.57
N ASP A 169 -5.15 8.81 -13.69
CA ASP A 169 -6.31 9.70 -13.77
C ASP A 169 -7.57 8.90 -13.38
N LEU A 170 -8.28 9.32 -12.33
CA LEU A 170 -9.45 8.59 -11.83
C LEU A 170 -10.79 9.02 -12.45
N ASP A 171 -10.77 9.94 -13.42
CA ASP A 171 -11.92 10.17 -14.29
C ASP A 171 -12.01 9.06 -15.34
N SER A 172 -10.87 8.73 -15.95
CA SER A 172 -10.79 7.83 -17.11
C SER A 172 -10.16 6.47 -16.82
N GLY A 173 -9.40 6.34 -15.73
CA GLY A 173 -8.50 5.20 -15.46
C GLY A 173 -7.19 5.26 -16.24
N ALA A 174 -6.89 6.36 -16.94
CA ALA A 174 -5.70 6.47 -17.77
C ALA A 174 -4.41 6.51 -16.95
N VAL A 175 -3.42 5.70 -17.36
CA VAL A 175 -2.08 5.69 -16.79
C VAL A 175 -1.20 6.67 -17.55
N ASN A 176 -0.67 7.68 -16.87
CA ASN A 176 0.15 8.73 -17.47
C ASN A 176 1.36 9.06 -16.59
N SER A 177 2.25 9.91 -17.11
CA SER A 177 3.41 10.39 -16.38
C SER A 177 3.50 11.92 -16.41
N GLY A 178 4.04 12.50 -15.34
CA GLY A 178 4.14 13.95 -15.19
C GLY A 178 5.41 14.35 -14.44
N TYR A 179 5.79 15.61 -14.57
CA TYR A 179 6.92 16.18 -13.83
C TYR A 179 6.71 16.03 -12.33
N LYS A 180 7.77 15.66 -11.59
CA LYS A 180 7.70 15.49 -10.13
C LYS A 180 7.38 16.78 -9.37
N ALA A 181 7.51 17.93 -10.03
CA ALA A 181 7.10 19.24 -9.51
C ALA A 181 5.57 19.47 -9.59
N ASN A 182 4.83 18.67 -10.35
CA ASN A 182 3.38 18.80 -10.47
C ASN A 182 2.68 18.31 -9.19
N TYR A 183 1.50 18.90 -8.93
CA TYR A 183 0.69 18.58 -7.76
C TYR A 183 -0.43 17.63 -8.17
N ASN A 184 -0.36 16.38 -7.72
CA ASN A 184 -1.42 15.38 -7.90
C ASN A 184 -1.87 14.85 -6.55
N TYR A 185 -3.05 14.23 -6.51
CA TYR A 185 -3.64 13.71 -5.28
C TYR A 185 -2.80 12.59 -4.66
N VAL A 186 -2.76 12.58 -3.33
CA VAL A 186 -2.15 11.53 -2.52
C VAL A 186 -3.26 10.64 -1.98
N TRP A 187 -3.25 9.36 -2.36
CA TRP A 187 -4.18 8.37 -1.82
C TRP A 187 -3.39 7.28 -1.09
N PRO A 188 -3.35 7.34 0.26
CA PRO A 188 -2.57 6.40 1.05
C PRO A 188 -3.10 4.96 0.97
N VAL A 189 -2.18 4.01 0.87
CA VAL A 189 -2.40 2.56 0.94
C VAL A 189 -1.42 1.93 1.93
N ARG A 190 -1.80 0.81 2.53
CA ARG A 190 -0.91 -0.04 3.33
C ARG A 190 -1.19 -1.52 3.09
N SER A 191 -0.22 -2.37 3.44
CA SER A 191 -0.44 -3.81 3.47
C SER A 191 -1.30 -4.21 4.68
N ALA A 192 -2.00 -5.33 4.58
CA ALA A 192 -2.53 -6.03 5.75
C ALA A 192 -1.40 -6.46 6.69
N ARG A 193 -1.71 -6.50 7.99
CA ARG A 193 -0.82 -7.02 9.03
C ARG A 193 -0.87 -8.55 9.05
#